data_AF-A0A924LTR2-F1
#
_entry.id   AF-A0A924LTR2-F1
#
_cell.length_a   1.000
_cell.length_b   1.000
_cell.length_c   1.000
_cell.angle_alpha   90.00
_cell.angle_beta   90.00
_cell.angle_gamma   90.00
#
_symmetry.space_group_name_H-M   'P 1'
#
loop_
_entity.id
_entity.type
_entity.pdbx_description
1 polymer ?
#
loop_
_entity_poly.entity_id
_entity_poly.type
_entity_poly.pdbx_seq_one_letter_code
_entity_poly.pdbx_strand_id
1 'polypeptide(L)'
;MIDTKFAVVAASDSFLKTTATVRENIVGRDIFEVFPDNPDDKTANGERIVRASFNRVIKNKTPDTLPVVKYDISKPESEGGGYELKYWQATSSPILDENN
;
A
#
# COMPACT_ATOMS: atom_id res chain seq x y z
N MET A 1 1.98 -5.63 -6.92
CA MET A 1 1.37 -5.11 -8.15
C MET A 1 -0.03 -4.65 -7.82
N ILE A 2 -0.35 -3.43 -8.23
CA ILE A 2 -1.62 -2.77 -7.98
C ILE A 2 -2.10 -2.25 -9.34
N ASP A 3 -3.38 -2.41 -9.65
CA ASP A 3 -3.95 -1.90 -10.91
C ASP A 3 -4.24 -0.38 -10.84
N THR A 4 -4.70 0.20 -11.95
CA THR A 4 -5.00 1.63 -12.03
C THR A 4 -6.24 2.07 -11.24
N LYS A 5 -6.99 1.12 -10.69
CA LYS A 5 -8.14 1.33 -9.79
C LYS A 5 -7.79 1.01 -8.33
N PHE A 6 -6.50 0.83 -8.03
CA PHE A 6 -5.96 0.53 -6.70
C PHE A 6 -6.23 -0.88 -6.17
N ALA A 7 -6.69 -1.80 -7.00
CA ALA A 7 -6.85 -3.19 -6.59
C ALA A 7 -5.50 -3.92 -6.55
N VAL A 8 -5.27 -4.72 -5.52
CA VAL A 8 -4.08 -5.57 -5.41
C VAL A 8 -4.19 -6.70 -6.43
N VAL A 9 -3.29 -6.73 -7.40
CA VAL A 9 -3.22 -7.80 -8.42
C VAL A 9 -2.31 -8.93 -7.96
N ALA A 10 -1.20 -8.59 -7.30
CA ALA A 10 -0.24 -9.57 -6.79
C ALA A 10 0.60 -8.98 -5.66
N ALA A 11 1.04 -9.81 -4.72
CA ALA A 11 2.00 -9.47 -3.67
C ALA A 11 3.21 -10.42 -3.70
N SER A 12 4.37 -10.01 -3.21
CA SER A 12 5.46 -10.97 -2.94
C SER A 12 5.27 -11.60 -1.57
N ASP A 13 5.84 -12.78 -1.34
CA ASP A 13 5.79 -13.42 -0.01
C ASP A 13 6.48 -12.57 1.06
N SER A 14 7.52 -11.82 0.67
CA SER A 14 8.19 -10.86 1.56
C SER A 14 7.29 -9.69 1.98
N PHE A 15 6.46 -9.20 1.06
CA PHE A 15 5.48 -8.13 1.36
C PHE A 15 4.39 -8.65 2.29
N LEU A 16 3.86 -9.85 2.02
CA LEU A 16 2.85 -10.51 2.85
C LEU A 16 3.35 -10.71 4.27
N LYS A 17 4.58 -11.23 4.42
CA LYS A 17 5.21 -11.41 5.74
C LYS A 17 5.42 -10.10 6.47
N THR A 18 5.91 -9.06 5.80
CA THR A 18 6.18 -7.74 6.41
C THR A 18 4.89 -7.06 6.88
N THR A 19 3.78 -7.31 6.19
CA THR A 19 2.47 -6.70 6.47
C THR A 19 1.54 -7.61 7.27
N ALA A 20 2.00 -8.80 7.67
CA ALA A 20 1.20 -9.83 8.33
C ALA A 20 -0.15 -10.12 7.61
N THR A 21 -0.12 -10.15 6.27
CA THR A 21 -1.31 -10.41 5.44
C THR A 21 -1.26 -11.76 4.74
N VAL A 22 -2.44 -12.26 4.37
CA VAL A 22 -2.64 -13.49 3.61
C VAL A 22 -3.04 -13.11 2.18
N ARG A 23 -2.39 -13.72 1.19
CA ARG A 23 -2.54 -13.38 -0.24
C ARG A 23 -3.99 -13.40 -0.69
N GLU A 24 -4.70 -14.47 -0.34
CA GLU A 24 -6.08 -14.73 -0.72
C GLU A 24 -7.05 -13.69 -0.14
N ASN A 25 -6.66 -13.02 0.95
CA ASN A 25 -7.48 -12.01 1.61
C ASN A 25 -7.28 -10.60 1.06
N ILE A 26 -6.23 -10.38 0.25
CA ILE A 26 -5.88 -9.04 -0.24
C ILE A 26 -5.97 -8.92 -1.76
N VAL A 27 -5.72 -9.99 -2.52
CA VAL A 27 -5.81 -9.97 -3.99
C VAL A 27 -7.24 -9.68 -4.42
N GLY A 28 -7.41 -8.74 -5.35
CA GLY A 28 -8.70 -8.25 -5.84
C GLY A 28 -9.35 -7.17 -4.98
N ARG A 29 -8.76 -6.80 -3.84
CA ARG A 29 -9.27 -5.73 -2.96
C ARG A 29 -8.51 -4.43 -3.15
N ASP A 30 -9.16 -3.32 -2.82
CA ASP A 30 -8.51 -2.00 -2.79
C ASP A 30 -7.41 -2.00 -1.72
N ILE A 31 -6.19 -1.60 -2.12
CA ILE A 31 -5.02 -1.56 -1.24
C ILE A 31 -5.22 -0.69 0.01
N PHE A 32 -6.05 0.36 -0.07
CA PHE A 32 -6.34 1.26 1.04
C PHE A 32 -7.45 0.74 1.95
N GLU A 33 -8.30 -0.17 1.47
CA GLU A 33 -9.16 -0.96 2.36
C GLU A 33 -8.36 -2.03 3.11
N VAL A 34 -7.34 -2.60 2.47
CA VAL A 34 -6.45 -3.59 3.09
C VAL A 34 -5.52 -2.93 4.10
N PHE A 35 -5.03 -1.73 3.80
CA PHE A 35 -4.14 -0.95 4.65
C PHE A 35 -4.71 0.44 4.90
N PRO A 36 -5.74 0.59 5.75
CA PRO A 36 -6.29 1.91 6.06
C PRO A 36 -5.33 2.71 6.95
N ASP A 37 -5.46 4.04 6.94
CA ASP A 37 -4.80 4.88 7.94
C ASP A 37 -5.20 4.45 9.37
N ASN A 38 -4.29 4.60 10.32
CA ASN A 38 -4.53 4.24 11.71
C ASN A 38 -5.58 5.18 12.34
N PRO A 39 -6.78 4.69 12.71
CA PRO A 39 -7.85 5.52 13.27
C PRO A 39 -7.50 6.10 14.65
N ASP A 40 -6.54 5.48 15.36
CA ASP A 40 -6.05 5.97 16.66
C ASP A 40 -5.10 7.16 16.51
N ASP A 41 -4.54 7.38 15.32
CA ASP A 41 -3.68 8.52 15.00
C ASP A 41 -4.42 9.54 14.11
N LYS A 42 -4.93 10.60 14.73
CA LYS A 42 -5.61 11.72 14.04
C LYS A 42 -4.73 12.47 13.04
N THR A 43 -3.42 12.26 13.07
CA THR A 43 -2.46 12.86 12.15
C THR A 43 -2.04 11.93 11.01
N ALA A 44 -2.54 10.68 11.01
CA ALA A 44 -2.30 9.72 9.96
C ALA A 44 -2.70 10.29 8.59
N ASN A 45 -1.81 10.12 7.63
CA ASN A 45 -1.99 10.61 6.27
C ASN A 45 -1.29 9.71 5.24
N GLY A 46 -0.97 8.48 5.62
CA GLY A 46 -0.23 7.51 4.81
C GLY A 46 -1.01 7.18 3.55
N GLU A 47 -2.31 6.90 3.70
CA GLU A 47 -3.22 6.66 2.57
C GLU A 47 -3.17 7.81 1.57
N ARG A 48 -3.35 9.06 2.04
CA ARG A 48 -3.37 10.25 1.18
C ARG A 48 -2.05 10.42 0.42
N ILE A 49 -0.92 10.21 1.09
CA ILE A 49 0.42 10.35 0.48
C ILE A 49 0.64 9.27 -0.58
N VAL A 50 0.34 8.01 -0.26
CA VAL A 50 0.53 6.87 -1.17
C VAL A 50 -0.44 6.95 -2.35
N ARG A 51 -1.70 7.31 -2.13
CA ARG A 51 -2.69 7.52 -3.20
C ARG A 51 -2.26 8.62 -4.16
N ALA A 52 -1.68 9.71 -3.65
CA ALA A 52 -1.12 10.76 -4.49
C ALA A 52 0.08 10.27 -5.34
N SER A 53 0.93 9.41 -4.77
CA SER A 53 2.03 8.75 -5.51
C SER A 53 1.51 7.91 -6.67
N PHE A 54 0.56 7.00 -6.42
CA PHE A 54 -0.02 6.16 -7.47
C PHE A 54 -0.66 6.99 -8.57
N ASN A 55 -1.41 8.03 -8.23
CA ASN A 55 -1.98 8.94 -9.22
C ASN A 55 -0.91 9.66 -10.07
N ARG A 56 0.22 10.07 -9.49
CA ARG A 56 1.34 10.63 -10.25
C ARG A 56 1.95 9.60 -11.21
N VAL A 57 2.16 8.37 -10.76
CA VAL A 57 2.69 7.28 -11.60
C VAL A 57 1.75 6.95 -12.76
N ILE A 58 0.45 6.83 -12.49
CA ILE A 58 -0.57 6.57 -13.51
C ILE A 58 -0.62 7.71 -14.53
N LYS A 59 -0.63 8.97 -14.07
CA LYS A 59 -0.72 10.14 -14.94
C LYS A 59 0.54 10.35 -15.79
N ASN A 60 1.71 10.24 -15.17
CA ASN A 60 2.97 10.65 -15.78
C ASN A 60 3.71 9.49 -16.44
N LYS A 61 3.33 8.24 -16.16
CA LYS A 61 4.01 7.02 -16.64
C LYS A 61 5.50 7.00 -16.27
N THR A 62 5.84 7.58 -15.11
CA THR A 62 7.21 7.60 -14.57
C THR A 62 7.22 7.06 -13.14
N PRO A 63 8.31 6.42 -12.68
CA PRO A 63 8.45 6.03 -11.29
C PRO A 63 8.34 7.23 -10.33
N ASP A 64 7.73 7.00 -9.16
CA ASP A 64 7.63 7.96 -8.07
C ASP A 64 8.17 7.29 -6.79
N THR A 65 9.21 7.88 -6.21
CA THR A 65 9.78 7.45 -4.93
C THR A 65 9.33 8.43 -3.86
N LEU A 66 8.63 7.92 -2.85
CA LEU A 66 8.22 8.72 -1.71
C LEU A 66 9.39 8.93 -0.74
N PRO A 67 9.44 10.07 -0.02
CA PRO A 67 10.24 10.16 1.19
C PRO A 67 9.74 9.12 2.22
N VAL A 68 10.47 8.93 3.32
CA VAL A 68 10.02 8.01 4.38
C VAL A 68 8.65 8.46 4.90
N VAL A 69 7.65 7.57 4.80
CA VAL A 69 6.27 7.80 5.23
C VAL A 69 6.00 6.97 6.47
N LYS A 70 5.44 7.59 7.51
CA LYS A 70 4.84 6.85 8.62
C LYS A 70 3.52 6.26 8.12
N TYR A 71 3.39 4.94 8.15
CA TYR A 71 2.17 4.24 7.80
C TYR A 71 2.08 2.96 8.61
N ASP A 72 1.28 3.02 9.66
CA ASP A 72 1.15 1.90 10.59
C ASP A 72 0.41 0.74 9.90
N ILE A 73 0.78 -0.49 10.25
CA ILE A 73 0.14 -1.71 9.72
C ILE A 73 -0.79 -2.29 10.77
N SER A 74 -2.02 -2.61 10.38
CA SER A 74 -2.94 -3.36 11.23
C SER A 74 -2.38 -4.74 11.53
N LYS A 75 -2.39 -5.13 12.81
CA LYS A 75 -2.03 -6.48 13.21
C LYS A 75 -3.26 -7.39 13.12
N PRO A 76 -3.08 -8.68 12.80
CA PRO A 76 -4.13 -9.66 12.93
C PRO A 76 -4.67 -9.72 14.36
N GLU A 77 -5.97 -10.00 14.52
CA GLU A 77 -6.58 -10.24 15.84
C GLU A 77 -5.88 -11.37 16.61
N SER A 78 -5.37 -12.39 15.90
CA SER A 78 -4.58 -13.47 16.49
C SER A 78 -3.27 -13.02 17.14
N GLU A 79 -2.78 -11.82 16.80
CA GLU A 79 -1.57 -11.20 17.36
C GLU A 79 -1.90 -10.05 18.33
N GLY A 80 -3.15 -9.96 18.79
CA GLY A 80 -3.63 -8.95 19.73
C GLY A 80 -4.21 -7.69 19.08
N GLY A 81 -4.36 -7.69 17.74
CA GLY A 81 -5.00 -6.60 17.00
C GLY A 81 -4.27 -5.25 17.09
N GLY A 82 -4.99 -4.18 16.74
CA GLY A 82 -4.48 -2.82 16.72
C GLY A 82 -3.47 -2.57 15.60
N TYR A 83 -2.55 -1.63 15.82
CA TYR A 83 -1.60 -1.16 14.81
C TYR A 83 -0.14 -1.29 15.26
N GLU A 84 0.74 -1.58 14.31
CA GLU A 84 2.20 -1.56 14.47
C GLU A 84 2.77 -0.33 13.77
N LEU A 85 3.50 0.51 14.52
CA LEU A 85 4.21 1.65 13.96
C LEU A 85 5.26 1.19 12.96
N LYS A 86 5.11 1.64 11.70
CA LYS A 86 6.11 1.39 10.66
C LYS A 86 6.42 2.64 9.85
N TYR A 87 7.65 2.69 9.37
CA TYR A 87 8.15 3.71 8.46
C TYR A 87 8.53 3.06 7.15
N TRP A 88 8.04 3.62 6.05
CA TRP A 88 8.13 3.03 4.73
C TRP A 88 8.89 3.95 3.79
N GLN A 89 9.86 3.40 3.08
CA GLN A 89 10.36 3.98 1.85
C GLN A 89 9.83 3.14 0.70
N ALA A 90 9.04 3.76 -0.17
CA ALA A 90 8.37 3.07 -1.27
C ALA A 90 8.68 3.75 -2.60
N THR A 91 8.93 2.92 -3.61
CA THR A 91 9.02 3.34 -5.01
C THR A 91 7.92 2.64 -5.79
N SER A 92 7.08 3.44 -6.44
CA SER A 92 6.02 2.98 -7.32
C SER A 92 6.47 3.16 -8.76
N SER A 93 6.59 2.07 -9.52
CA SER A 93 6.97 2.11 -10.93
C SER A 93 5.80 1.66 -11.81
N PRO A 94 5.54 2.35 -12.93
CA PRO A 94 4.49 1.94 -13.85
C PRO A 94 4.89 0.64 -14.54
N ILE A 95 3.91 -0.21 -14.82
CA ILE A 95 4.05 -1.35 -15.72
C ILE A 95 3.33 -0.95 -17.00
N LEU A 96 4.09 -0.87 -18.08
CA LEU A 96 3.66 -0.36 -19.38
C LEU A 96 3.57 -1.52 -20.38
N ASP A 97 2.67 -1.39 -21.36
CA ASP A 97 2.52 -2.34 -22.46
C ASP A 97 2.85 -1.65 -23.80
N GLU A 98 2.68 -2.35 -24.92
CA GLU A 98 2.99 -1.81 -26.25
C GLU A 98 2.12 -0.61 -26.66
N ASN A 99 0.96 -0.44 -26.02
CA ASN A 99 -0.02 0.59 -26.36
C ASN A 99 0.03 1.80 -25.42
N ASN A 100 0.79 1.73 -24.33
CA ASN A 100 0.86 2.79 -23.33
C ASN A 100 2.15 2.84 -22.53
#